data_AF-A0A7X4KAS8-F1
#
_entry.id   AF-A0A7X4KAS8-F1
#
_cell.length_a   1.000
_cell.length_b   1.000
_cell.length_c   1.000
_cell.angle_alpha   90.00
_cell.angle_beta   90.00
_cell.angle_gamma   90.00
#
_symmetry.space_group_name_H-M   'P 1'
#
loop_
_entity.id
_entity.type
_entity.pdbx_description
1 polymer ?
#
loop_
_entity_poly.entity_id
_entity_poly.type
_entity_poly.pdbx_seq_one_letter_code
_entity_poly.pdbx_strand_id
1 'polypeptide(L)'
;MSNCFDVYEKLKIDLEALEASSGEDEQSQKRQDYAAFNFMVTARHLAADWLPNNAGRPKQSLKKLKRKHPGIAAALSAAQDIANGSKHFTVTKYTPTTTVESRGIFDYETWCFGPQYGVRGGGYYFSMFGLARILMAYFDWVFDDAASVNVFPAGLIAQVDYSRIVPMKPRAGSVS
;
A
#
# COMPACT_ATOMS: atom_id res chain seq x y z
N MET A 1 1.96 25.92 10.12
CA MET A 1 2.33 24.55 10.55
C MET A 1 1.43 23.60 9.80
N SER A 2 1.99 22.60 9.12
CA SER A 2 1.19 21.58 8.45
C SER A 2 0.50 20.67 9.47
N ASN A 3 -0.69 20.18 9.14
CA ASN A 3 -1.52 19.29 9.97
C ASN A 3 -1.77 17.94 9.25
N CYS A 4 -2.54 17.04 9.89
CA CYS A 4 -2.80 15.71 9.31
C CYS A 4 -3.53 15.74 7.95
N PHE A 5 -4.43 16.70 7.72
CA PHE A 5 -5.10 16.86 6.41
C PHE A 5 -4.09 17.26 5.33
N ASP A 6 -3.11 18.10 5.62
CA ASP A 6 -2.11 18.47 4.60
C ASP A 6 -1.31 17.26 4.09
N VAL A 7 -0.99 16.32 4.98
CA VAL A 7 -0.29 15.08 4.61
C VAL A 7 -1.21 14.10 3.89
N TYR A 8 -2.49 14.07 4.25
CA TYR A 8 -3.50 13.29 3.54
C TYR A 8 -3.75 13.83 2.12
N GLU A 9 -3.84 15.15 1.93
CA GLU A 9 -3.93 15.76 0.61
C GLU A 9 -2.65 15.53 -0.21
N LYS A 10 -1.47 15.59 0.43
CA LYS A 10 -0.22 15.17 -0.22
C LYS A 10 -0.28 13.72 -0.68
N LEU A 11 -0.84 12.82 0.12
CA LEU A 11 -0.94 11.40 -0.24
C LEU A 11 -1.77 11.20 -1.52
N LYS A 12 -2.87 11.96 -1.68
CA LYS A 12 -3.67 11.96 -2.92
C LYS A 12 -2.85 12.45 -4.11
N ILE A 13 -2.13 13.55 -3.96
CA ILE A 13 -1.25 14.10 -5.00
C ILE A 13 -0.15 13.09 -5.38
N ASP A 14 0.43 12.39 -4.41
CA ASP A 14 1.44 11.36 -4.67
C ASP A 14 0.83 10.17 -5.46
N LEU A 15 -0.44 9.82 -5.21
CA LEU A 15 -1.14 8.79 -5.99
C LEU A 15 -1.38 9.25 -7.43
N GLU A 16 -1.89 10.47 -7.61
CA GLU A 16 -2.10 11.06 -8.94
C GLU A 16 -0.78 11.12 -9.74
N ALA A 17 0.32 11.49 -9.09
CA ALA A 17 1.64 11.52 -9.70
C ALA A 17 2.12 10.11 -10.08
N LEU A 18 1.84 9.11 -9.25
CA LEU A 18 2.11 7.71 -9.56
C LEU A 18 1.29 7.26 -10.78
N GLU A 19 -0.01 7.53 -10.81
CA GLU A 19 -0.90 7.21 -11.94
C GLU A 19 -0.47 7.89 -13.24
N ALA A 20 -0.01 9.13 -13.17
CA ALA A 20 0.51 9.86 -14.32
C ALA A 20 1.89 9.37 -14.82
N SER A 21 2.60 8.56 -14.04
CA SER A 21 3.95 8.08 -14.37
C SER A 21 3.98 6.78 -15.16
N SER A 22 2.83 6.27 -15.61
CA SER A 22 2.71 5.05 -16.41
C SER A 22 3.51 5.11 -17.71
N GLY A 23 4.15 4.01 -18.08
CA GLY A 23 4.88 3.87 -19.33
C GLY A 23 5.92 2.75 -19.26
N GLU A 24 6.26 2.17 -20.40
CA GLU A 24 7.14 1.00 -20.48
C GLU A 24 8.62 1.34 -20.67
N ASP A 25 8.94 2.56 -21.14
CA ASP A 25 10.32 3.00 -21.35
C ASP A 25 11.05 3.25 -20.02
N GLU A 26 12.38 3.11 -20.04
CA GLU A 26 13.23 3.24 -18.85
C GLU A 26 13.00 4.54 -18.07
N GLN A 27 12.73 5.65 -18.76
CA GLN A 27 12.50 6.93 -18.10
C GLN A 27 11.14 6.97 -17.40
N SER A 28 10.10 6.41 -18.01
CA SER A 28 8.79 6.21 -17.37
C SER A 28 8.90 5.29 -16.16
N GLN A 29 9.64 4.19 -16.27
CA GLN A 29 9.85 3.28 -15.15
C GLN A 29 10.55 3.98 -13.97
N LYS A 30 11.61 4.77 -14.22
CA LYS A 30 12.28 5.56 -13.17
C LYS A 30 11.35 6.57 -12.51
N ARG A 31 10.47 7.24 -13.27
CA ARG A 31 9.47 8.16 -12.70
C ARG A 31 8.46 7.41 -11.83
N GLN A 32 8.00 6.24 -12.29
CA GLN A 32 7.09 5.39 -11.54
C GLN A 32 7.70 4.90 -10.24
N ASP A 33 8.96 4.49 -10.26
CA ASP A 33 9.67 4.03 -9.06
C ASP A 33 9.79 5.16 -8.03
N TYR A 34 10.13 6.38 -8.48
CA TYR A 34 10.22 7.56 -7.61
C TYR A 34 8.85 7.99 -7.06
N ALA A 35 7.80 7.96 -7.89
CA ALA A 35 6.44 8.31 -7.47
C ALA A 35 5.89 7.30 -6.45
N ALA A 36 6.06 6.00 -6.73
CA ALA A 36 5.66 4.93 -5.82
C ALA A 36 6.40 5.04 -4.49
N PHE A 37 7.70 5.33 -4.53
CA PHE A 37 8.49 5.56 -3.33
C PHE A 37 7.93 6.70 -2.47
N ASN A 38 7.68 7.86 -3.07
CA ASN A 38 7.14 9.02 -2.35
C ASN A 38 5.77 8.69 -1.73
N PHE A 39 4.89 8.02 -2.48
CA PHE A 39 3.60 7.57 -1.97
C PHE A 39 3.76 6.68 -0.72
N MET A 40 4.60 5.64 -0.77
CA MET A 40 4.78 4.71 0.35
C MET A 40 5.35 5.41 1.59
N VAL A 41 6.29 6.34 1.40
CA VAL A 41 6.84 7.15 2.49
C VAL A 41 5.78 8.03 3.11
N THR A 42 4.98 8.74 2.30
CA THR A 42 3.88 9.60 2.78
C THR A 42 2.84 8.77 3.54
N ALA A 43 2.41 7.63 2.99
CA ALA A 43 1.46 6.71 3.63
C ALA A 43 1.97 6.23 4.99
N ARG A 44 3.25 5.81 5.06
CA ARG A 44 3.87 5.34 6.30
C ARG A 44 3.99 6.45 7.34
N HIS A 45 4.37 7.66 6.93
CA HIS A 45 4.43 8.81 7.84
C HIS A 45 3.03 9.21 8.34
N LEU A 46 2.02 9.19 7.45
CA LEU A 46 0.65 9.49 7.83
C LEU A 46 0.14 8.54 8.91
N ALA A 47 0.32 7.23 8.73
CA ALA A 47 -0.14 6.21 9.66
C ALA A 47 0.53 6.26 11.04
N ALA A 48 1.87 6.30 11.09
CA ALA A 48 2.57 6.07 12.36
C ALA A 48 3.10 7.33 13.04
N ASP A 49 3.27 8.44 12.31
CA ASP A 49 3.84 9.65 12.89
C ASP A 49 2.78 10.73 13.01
N TRP A 50 2.06 11.03 11.93
CA TRP A 50 1.14 12.17 11.90
C TRP A 50 -0.18 11.89 12.61
N LEU A 51 -0.90 10.84 12.21
CA LEU A 51 -2.19 10.52 12.85
C LEU A 51 -2.05 10.35 14.37
N PRO A 52 -1.00 9.72 14.95
CA PRO A 52 -0.84 9.61 16.40
C PRO A 52 -0.39 10.89 17.10
N ASN A 53 0.46 11.71 16.48
CA ASN A 53 1.20 12.76 17.20
C ASN A 53 0.81 14.19 16.81
N ASN A 54 0.06 14.40 15.72
CA ASN A 54 -0.21 15.72 15.19
C ASN A 54 -1.70 16.11 15.31
N ALA A 55 -1.95 17.43 15.31
CA ALA A 55 -3.28 18.01 15.31
C ALA A 55 -3.95 17.93 13.92
N GLY A 56 -5.24 18.28 13.87
CA GLY A 56 -6.02 18.31 12.62
C GLY A 56 -6.35 16.92 12.08
N ARG A 57 -6.35 15.87 12.90
CA ARG A 57 -6.80 14.53 12.51
C ARG A 57 -8.33 14.37 12.69
N PRO A 58 -8.97 13.49 11.91
CA PRO A 58 -10.37 13.10 12.12
C PRO A 58 -10.58 12.52 13.53
N LYS A 59 -11.76 12.74 14.12
CA LYS A 59 -12.07 12.33 15.50
C LYS A 59 -11.93 10.83 15.71
N GLN A 60 -12.29 10.04 14.70
CA GLN A 60 -12.33 8.58 14.80
C GLN A 60 -11.08 7.88 14.25
N SER A 61 -10.16 8.64 13.64
CA SER A 61 -8.98 8.13 12.93
C SER A 61 -8.14 7.14 13.76
N LEU A 62 -7.86 7.43 15.02
CA LEU A 62 -7.09 6.53 15.90
C LEU A 62 -7.80 5.22 16.22
N LYS A 63 -9.15 5.23 16.28
CA LYS A 63 -9.93 4.00 16.47
C LYS A 63 -9.87 3.15 15.19
N LYS A 64 -9.98 3.80 14.04
CA LYS A 64 -9.87 3.18 12.71
C LYS A 64 -8.50 2.56 12.48
N LEU A 65 -7.41 3.25 12.86
CA LEU A 65 -6.04 2.72 12.80
C LEU A 65 -5.81 1.44 13.60
N LYS A 66 -6.53 1.26 14.72
CA LYS A 66 -6.42 0.06 15.56
C LYS A 66 -7.19 -1.12 14.98
N ARG A 67 -8.03 -0.92 13.96
CA ARG A 67 -8.83 -1.97 13.37
C ARG A 67 -7.93 -2.92 12.57
N LYS A 68 -8.20 -4.21 12.69
CA LYS A 68 -7.38 -5.25 12.06
C LYS A 68 -8.17 -5.92 10.94
N HIS A 69 -7.62 -5.87 9.74
CA HIS A 69 -7.93 -6.77 8.63
C HIS A 69 -6.59 -7.31 8.13
N PRO A 70 -6.40 -8.64 7.97
CA PRO A 70 -5.10 -9.20 7.64
C PRO A 70 -4.46 -8.59 6.39
N GLY A 71 -5.24 -8.37 5.33
CA GLY A 71 -4.69 -7.78 4.09
C GLY A 71 -4.42 -6.28 4.17
N ILE A 72 -5.18 -5.53 4.98
CA ILE A 72 -4.87 -4.11 5.24
C ILE A 72 -3.60 -4.02 6.10
N ALA A 73 -3.45 -4.91 7.09
CA ALA A 73 -2.23 -5.00 7.88
C ALA A 73 -1.03 -5.37 7.00
N ALA A 74 -1.18 -6.32 6.07
CA ALA A 74 -0.13 -6.66 5.11
C ALA A 74 0.24 -5.47 4.21
N ALA A 75 -0.74 -4.70 3.71
CA ALA A 75 -0.49 -3.50 2.93
C ALA A 75 0.26 -2.42 3.73
N LEU A 76 -0.14 -2.16 4.98
CA LEU A 76 0.54 -1.22 5.87
C LEU A 76 1.97 -1.66 6.21
N SER A 77 2.18 -2.97 6.45
CA SER A 77 3.51 -3.55 6.65
C SER A 77 4.38 -3.44 5.40
N ALA A 78 3.83 -3.68 4.21
CA ALA A 78 4.56 -3.48 2.95
C ALA A 78 4.99 -2.03 2.77
N ALA A 79 4.10 -1.06 3.01
CA ALA A 79 4.45 0.36 2.98
C ALA A 79 5.56 0.70 3.98
N GLN A 80 5.50 0.14 5.20
CA GLN A 80 6.56 0.30 6.19
C GLN A 80 7.90 -0.26 5.72
N ASP A 81 7.91 -1.48 5.20
CA ASP A 81 9.13 -2.17 4.75
C ASP A 81 9.79 -1.41 3.60
N ILE A 82 8.99 -1.00 2.60
CA ILE A 82 9.45 -0.22 1.44
C ILE A 82 9.97 1.16 1.87
N ALA A 83 9.22 1.89 2.70
CA ALA A 83 9.62 3.22 3.17
C ALA A 83 10.88 3.20 4.06
N ASN A 84 11.14 2.09 4.75
CA ASN A 84 12.34 1.93 5.57
C ASN A 84 13.54 1.41 4.78
N GLY A 85 13.33 0.55 3.78
CA GLY A 85 14.40 0.04 2.91
C GLY A 85 15.12 1.16 2.16
N SER A 86 14.45 2.29 1.89
CA SER A 86 15.07 3.46 1.27
C SER A 86 15.95 4.29 2.20
N LYS A 87 15.67 4.28 3.51
CA LYS A 87 16.43 5.03 4.53
C LYS A 87 17.60 4.21 5.06
N HIS A 88 17.44 2.89 5.06
CA HIS A 88 18.40 1.94 5.57
C HIS A 88 18.59 0.85 4.52
N PHE A 89 19.63 1.00 3.67
CA PHE A 89 20.06 -0.04 2.72
C PHE A 89 20.21 -1.43 3.38
N THR A 90 20.38 -1.44 4.71
CA THR A 90 20.24 -2.62 5.57
C THR A 90 19.25 -2.33 6.71
N VAL A 91 18.11 -3.02 6.76
CA VAL A 91 17.16 -2.92 7.87
C VAL A 91 17.70 -3.69 9.08
N THR A 92 18.10 -2.99 10.15
CA THR A 92 18.73 -3.59 11.35
C THR A 92 17.83 -3.70 12.57
N LYS A 93 16.70 -2.97 12.59
CA LYS A 93 15.83 -2.84 13.77
C LYS A 93 14.65 -3.82 13.80
N TYR A 94 14.34 -4.46 12.68
CA TYR A 94 13.28 -5.46 12.56
C TYR A 94 13.54 -6.31 11.31
N THR A 95 12.86 -7.45 11.19
CA THR A 95 12.93 -8.30 10.00
C THR A 95 11.83 -7.87 9.02
N PRO A 96 12.16 -7.43 7.80
CA PRO A 96 11.16 -7.17 6.77
C PRO A 96 10.27 -8.39 6.55
N THR A 97 8.98 -8.16 6.42
CA THR A 97 7.97 -9.21 6.19
C THR A 97 7.53 -9.27 4.72
N THR A 98 8.08 -8.35 3.92
CA THR A 98 7.70 -8.11 2.54
C THR A 98 8.83 -8.52 1.60
N THR A 99 8.47 -9.14 0.48
CA THR A 99 9.37 -9.39 -0.66
C THR A 99 8.92 -8.57 -1.85
N VAL A 100 9.87 -7.92 -2.53
CA VAL A 100 9.60 -7.16 -3.76
C VAL A 100 10.22 -7.93 -4.93
N GLU A 101 9.39 -8.30 -5.90
CA GLU A 101 9.75 -9.03 -7.12
C GLU A 101 10.02 -8.07 -8.27
N SER A 102 10.77 -8.51 -9.28
CA SER A 102 11.03 -7.74 -10.51
C SER A 102 9.75 -7.26 -11.20
N ARG A 103 9.89 -6.20 -12.00
CA ARG A 103 8.80 -5.65 -12.82
C ARG A 103 8.22 -6.72 -13.75
N GLY A 104 6.90 -6.79 -13.86
CA GLY A 104 6.21 -7.70 -14.77
C GLY A 104 4.74 -7.37 -14.96
N ILE A 105 4.08 -8.12 -15.83
CA ILE A 105 2.63 -8.08 -16.05
C ILE A 105 2.02 -9.36 -15.46
N PHE A 106 1.18 -9.23 -14.44
CA PHE A 106 0.64 -10.36 -13.67
C PHE A 106 -0.80 -10.16 -13.17
N ASP A 107 -1.37 -8.98 -13.34
CA ASP A 107 -2.75 -8.66 -12.98
C ASP A 107 -3.34 -7.61 -13.95
N TYR A 108 -4.61 -7.25 -13.77
CA TYR A 108 -5.28 -6.24 -14.57
C TYR A 108 -4.58 -4.87 -14.51
N GLU A 109 -4.06 -4.47 -13.34
CA GLU A 109 -3.42 -3.17 -13.19
C GLU A 109 -2.09 -3.09 -13.95
N THR A 110 -1.26 -4.12 -13.85
CA THR A 110 -0.01 -4.22 -14.59
C THR A 110 -0.23 -4.39 -16.09
N TRP A 111 -1.38 -4.94 -16.51
CA TRP A 111 -1.79 -4.93 -17.91
C TRP A 111 -2.20 -3.52 -18.39
N CYS A 112 -2.97 -2.78 -17.59
CA CYS A 112 -3.44 -1.43 -17.96
C CYS A 112 -2.37 -0.34 -17.88
N PHE A 113 -1.51 -0.39 -16.86
CA PHE A 113 -0.59 0.70 -16.51
C PHE A 113 0.89 0.35 -16.77
N GLY A 114 1.12 -0.78 -17.45
CA GLY A 114 2.44 -1.31 -17.79
C GLY A 114 3.07 -2.13 -16.66
N PRO A 115 4.26 -2.73 -16.92
CA PRO A 115 4.94 -3.59 -15.96
C PRO A 115 5.23 -2.90 -14.63
N GLN A 116 5.01 -3.58 -13.51
CA GLN A 116 5.28 -3.03 -12.16
C GLN A 116 5.94 -4.07 -11.26
N TYR A 117 6.56 -3.60 -10.17
CA TYR A 117 7.02 -4.48 -9.10
C TYR A 117 5.85 -5.23 -8.46
N GLY A 118 6.04 -6.53 -8.25
CA GLY A 118 5.18 -7.35 -7.40
C GLY A 118 5.62 -7.27 -5.94
N VAL A 119 4.67 -7.21 -5.01
CA VAL A 119 4.93 -7.06 -3.57
C VAL A 119 4.20 -8.17 -2.83
N ARG A 120 4.95 -9.09 -2.21
CA ARG A 120 4.42 -10.18 -1.37
C ARG A 120 4.55 -9.88 0.10
N GLY A 121 3.50 -10.12 0.87
CA GLY A 121 3.56 -10.04 2.33
C GLY A 121 2.27 -10.53 2.98
N GLY A 122 2.37 -11.22 4.12
CA GLY A 122 1.21 -11.62 4.93
C GLY A 122 0.17 -12.51 4.23
N GLY A 123 0.55 -13.27 3.18
CA GLY A 123 -0.37 -14.07 2.38
C GLY A 123 -1.06 -13.31 1.23
N TYR A 124 -0.58 -12.12 0.89
CA TYR A 124 -1.08 -11.28 -0.19
C TYR A 124 0.02 -10.99 -1.21
N TYR A 125 -0.41 -10.73 -2.45
CA TYR A 125 0.40 -10.30 -3.57
C TYR A 125 -0.23 -9.07 -4.20
N PHE A 126 0.49 -7.96 -4.17
CA PHE A 126 0.06 -6.68 -4.69
C PHE A 126 0.94 -6.29 -5.87
N SER A 127 0.36 -5.72 -6.92
CA SER A 127 1.10 -4.78 -7.76
C SER A 127 1.40 -3.51 -6.97
N MET A 128 2.44 -2.76 -7.35
CA MET A 128 2.80 -1.51 -6.66
C MET A 128 1.64 -0.50 -6.69
N PHE A 129 0.94 -0.38 -7.81
CA PHE A 129 -0.28 0.43 -7.92
C PHE A 129 -1.43 -0.13 -7.08
N GLY A 130 -1.66 -1.45 -7.12
CA GLY A 130 -2.72 -2.06 -6.32
C GLY A 130 -2.51 -1.82 -4.83
N LEU A 131 -1.25 -1.92 -4.36
CA LEU A 131 -0.87 -1.56 -3.00
C LEU A 131 -1.16 -0.08 -2.71
N ALA A 132 -0.77 0.84 -3.61
CA ALA A 132 -1.01 2.26 -3.44
C ALA A 132 -2.50 2.61 -3.35
N ARG A 133 -3.32 2.04 -4.23
CA ARG A 133 -4.78 2.24 -4.25
C ARG A 133 -5.47 1.67 -3.00
N ILE A 134 -5.07 0.49 -2.55
CA ILE A 134 -5.57 -0.09 -1.29
C ILE A 134 -5.25 0.85 -0.11
N LEU A 135 -4.02 1.36 -0.04
CA LEU A 135 -3.62 2.29 1.02
C LEU A 135 -4.39 3.61 0.93
N MET A 136 -4.58 4.16 -0.27
CA MET A 136 -5.36 5.37 -0.47
C MET A 136 -6.81 5.18 0.00
N ALA A 137 -7.49 4.12 -0.47
CA ALA A 137 -8.86 3.80 -0.07
C ALA A 137 -8.98 3.53 1.45
N TYR A 138 -7.94 2.97 2.07
CA TYR A 138 -7.86 2.85 3.52
C TYR A 138 -7.78 4.21 4.20
N PHE A 139 -6.93 5.13 3.72
CA PHE A 139 -6.84 6.47 4.30
C PHE A 139 -8.09 7.33 4.04
N ASP A 140 -8.76 7.18 2.90
CA ASP A 140 -10.07 7.79 2.65
C ASP A 140 -11.06 7.39 3.75
N TRP A 141 -11.12 6.10 4.08
CA TRP A 141 -11.94 5.60 5.19
C TRP A 141 -11.50 6.13 6.56
N VAL A 142 -10.19 6.24 6.81
CA VAL A 142 -9.65 6.80 8.06
C VAL A 142 -10.01 8.29 8.21
N PHE A 143 -10.04 9.02 7.10
CA PHE A 143 -10.31 10.46 7.03
C PHE A 143 -11.78 10.85 6.95
N ASP A 144 -12.67 9.89 6.68
CA ASP A 144 -14.12 10.09 6.71
C ASP A 144 -14.68 9.91 8.14
N ASP A 145 -15.01 11.00 8.84
CA ASP A 145 -15.63 10.93 10.18
C ASP A 145 -17.10 10.46 10.16
N ALA A 146 -17.75 10.41 9.00
CA ALA A 146 -19.10 9.87 8.85
C ALA A 146 -19.11 8.35 8.65
N ALA A 147 -18.04 7.77 8.10
CA ALA A 147 -17.91 6.32 7.95
C ALA A 147 -17.76 5.61 9.30
N SER A 148 -18.43 4.46 9.42
CA SER A 148 -18.36 3.60 10.61
C SER A 148 -16.93 3.17 10.95
N VAL A 149 -16.57 3.22 12.24
CA VAL A 149 -15.30 2.66 12.74
C VAL A 149 -15.24 1.13 12.69
N ASN A 150 -16.40 0.47 12.61
CA ASN A 150 -16.51 -0.98 12.78
C ASN A 150 -16.54 -1.73 11.45
N VAL A 151 -16.75 -1.02 10.34
CA VAL A 151 -16.99 -1.60 9.02
C VAL A 151 -16.04 -0.96 8.03
N PHE A 152 -15.20 -1.79 7.40
CA PHE A 152 -14.39 -1.36 6.28
C PHE A 152 -15.28 -1.17 5.03
N PRO A 153 -14.97 -0.20 4.16
CA PRO A 153 -15.70 -0.04 2.89
C PRO A 153 -15.63 -1.32 2.06
N ALA A 154 -16.76 -1.72 1.46
CA ALA A 154 -16.83 -2.94 0.67
C ALA A 154 -15.85 -2.95 -0.51
N GLY A 155 -15.67 -1.80 -1.18
CA GLY A 155 -14.71 -1.66 -2.28
C GLY A 155 -13.26 -1.89 -1.83
N LEU A 156 -12.87 -1.38 -0.65
CA LEU A 156 -11.55 -1.62 -0.07
C LEU A 156 -11.34 -3.12 0.20
N ILE A 157 -12.33 -3.79 0.80
CA ILE A 157 -12.22 -5.22 1.08
C ILE A 157 -12.14 -6.04 -0.20
N ALA A 158 -12.94 -5.72 -1.22
CA ALA A 158 -12.88 -6.41 -2.51
C ALA A 158 -11.50 -6.30 -3.18
N GLN A 159 -10.87 -5.12 -3.12
CA GLN A 159 -9.51 -4.94 -3.63
C GLN A 159 -8.48 -5.76 -2.85
N VAL A 160 -8.58 -5.76 -1.52
CA VAL A 160 -7.68 -6.55 -0.66
C VAL A 160 -7.85 -8.06 -0.91
N ASP A 161 -9.08 -8.53 -1.08
CA ASP A 161 -9.38 -9.94 -1.33
C ASP A 161 -8.89 -10.39 -2.71
N TYR A 162 -8.96 -9.52 -3.71
CA TYR A 162 -8.37 -9.76 -5.04
C TYR A 162 -6.86 -10.02 -4.96
N SER A 163 -6.17 -9.33 -4.05
CA SER A 163 -4.72 -9.49 -3.82
C SER A 163 -4.35 -10.71 -2.98
N ARG A 164 -5.30 -11.52 -2.51
CA ARG A 164 -4.99 -12.67 -1.65
C ARG A 164 -4.33 -13.79 -2.44
N ILE A 165 -3.18 -14.28 -1.97
CA ILE A 165 -2.55 -15.48 -2.52
C ILE A 165 -3.41 -16.67 -2.10
N VAL A 166 -4.15 -17.25 -3.03
CA VAL A 166 -4.82 -18.53 -2.79
C VAL A 166 -3.72 -19.59 -2.69
N PRO A 167 -3.59 -20.32 -1.56
CA PRO A 167 -2.64 -21.42 -1.50
C PRO A 167 -3.00 -22.41 -2.61
N MET A 168 -2.05 -22.70 -3.51
CA MET A 168 -2.22 -23.82 -4.43
C MET A 168 -2.49 -25.07 -3.59
N LYS A 169 -3.67 -25.68 -3.74
CA LYS A 169 -3.86 -27.05 -3.28
C LYS A 169 -2.72 -27.87 -3.90
N PRO A 170 -1.94 -28.63 -3.13
CA PRO A 170 -0.99 -29.56 -3.73
C PRO A 170 -1.78 -30.42 -4.72
N ARG A 171 -1.32 -30.48 -5.98
CA ARG A 171 -1.89 -31.42 -6.95
C ARG A 171 -1.76 -32.81 -6.33
N ALA A 172 -2.89 -33.39 -5.95
CA ALA A 172 -2.94 -34.80 -5.61
C ALA A 172 -2.52 -35.56 -6.86
N GLY A 173 -1.28 -36.07 -6.87
CA GLY A 173 -0.75 -36.88 -7.97
C GLY A 173 0.54 -36.34 -8.57
N SER A 174 1.64 -36.53 -7.85
CA SER A 174 2.92 -36.92 -8.47
C SER A 174 3.71 -37.72 -7.43
N VAL A 175 3.20 -38.92 -7.12
CA VAL A 175 4.07 -40.01 -6.72
C VAL A 175 4.49 -40.65 -8.03
N SER A 176 5.74 -40.46 -8.39
CA SER A 176 6.46 -41.32 -9.34
C SER A 176 7.46 -42.15 -8.55
#